data_AF-A0A9P0LZT8-F1
#
_entry.id   AF-A0A9P0LZT8-F1
#
_cell.length_a   1.000
_cell.length_b   1.000
_cell.length_c   1.000
_cell.angle_alpha   90.00
_cell.angle_beta   90.00
_cell.angle_gamma   90.00
#
_symmetry.space_group_name_H-M   'P 1'
#
loop_
_entity.id
_entity.type
_entity.pdbx_description
1 polymer ?
#
loop_
_entity_poly.entity_id
_entity_poly.type
_entity_poly.pdbx_seq_one_letter_code
_entity_poly.pdbx_strand_id
1 'polypeptide(L)'
;MYSFHSEFILLLLLCNQYCAALKGRIVGGKVCTNEKHEFAVALADKTFIVKCGGSLLEARWVLTAAHCCNTMVHLRYAMAGISTNPVEEYISNSVTVTTIEACITHPDFQQDDLLNDIALIRLERPIKETATISYVQLPTTKLNDDIHKWCTQ
;
A
#
# COMPACT_ATOMS: atom_id res chain seq x y z
N MET A 1 10.32 8.00 -58.75
CA MET A 1 10.06 6.89 -57.82
C MET A 1 11.03 6.96 -56.63
N TYR A 2 11.02 8.06 -55.87
CA TYR A 2 11.81 8.23 -54.63
C TYR A 2 11.12 9.32 -53.78
N SER A 3 9.97 9.03 -53.20
CA SER A 3 9.28 10.01 -52.34
C SER A 3 8.40 9.34 -51.28
N PHE A 4 8.88 8.24 -50.71
CA PHE A 4 8.20 7.56 -49.59
C PHE A 4 9.14 7.09 -48.47
N HIS A 5 10.47 7.21 -48.64
CA HIS A 5 11.44 6.85 -47.59
C HIS A 5 11.80 8.01 -46.65
N SER A 6 11.56 9.27 -47.04
CA SER A 6 11.92 10.44 -46.22
C SER A 6 10.96 10.67 -45.05
N GLU A 7 9.68 10.39 -45.22
CA GLU A 7 8.64 10.55 -44.18
C GLU A 7 8.77 9.50 -43.05
N PHE A 8 9.18 8.27 -43.41
CA PHE A 8 9.35 7.18 -42.44
C PHE A 8 10.57 7.36 -41.53
N ILE A 9 11.66 7.94 -42.06
CA ILE A 9 12.87 8.25 -41.28
C ILE A 9 12.60 9.39 -40.30
N LEU A 10 11.76 10.38 -40.67
CA LEU A 10 11.37 11.46 -39.79
C LEU A 10 10.51 10.95 -38.61
N LEU A 11 9.62 9.98 -38.85
CA LEU A 11 8.80 9.38 -37.80
C LEU A 11 9.61 8.50 -36.82
N LEU A 12 10.63 7.79 -37.31
CA LEU A 12 11.54 6.99 -36.47
C LEU A 12 12.47 7.87 -35.62
N LEU A 13 12.89 9.03 -36.12
CA LEU A 13 13.68 10.00 -35.35
C LEU A 13 12.87 10.73 -34.28
N LEU A 14 11.56 10.95 -34.51
CA LEU A 14 10.66 11.50 -33.50
C LEU A 14 10.33 10.49 -32.39
N CYS A 15 10.30 9.18 -32.68
CA CYS A 15 10.09 8.14 -31.65
C CYS A 15 11.22 8.12 -30.60
N ASN A 16 12.46 8.42 -31.02
CA ASN A 16 13.62 8.44 -30.13
C ASN A 16 13.68 9.67 -29.20
N GLN A 17 12.83 10.68 -29.41
CA GLN A 17 12.71 11.85 -28.52
C GLN A 17 11.56 11.75 -27.50
N TYR A 18 10.61 10.83 -27.68
CA TYR A 18 9.47 10.65 -26.76
C TYR A 18 9.61 9.45 -25.81
N CYS A 19 10.74 8.75 -25.81
CA CYS A 19 11.09 7.83 -24.73
C CYS A 19 12.04 8.51 -23.73
N ALA A 20 11.68 9.73 -23.30
CA ALA A 20 12.13 10.20 -22.01
C ALA A 20 11.49 9.27 -20.98
N ALA A 21 12.28 8.30 -20.51
CA ALA A 21 11.96 7.40 -19.42
C ALA A 21 11.10 8.14 -18.39
N LEU A 22 10.01 7.52 -17.94
CA LEU A 22 9.23 7.97 -16.80
C LEU A 22 10.16 8.06 -15.58
N LYS A 23 10.87 9.17 -15.47
CA LYS A 23 11.80 9.50 -14.41
C LYS A 23 11.00 10.36 -13.43
N GLY A 24 10.30 9.66 -12.55
CA GLY A 24 9.78 10.24 -11.31
C GLY A 24 8.30 10.02 -11.08
N ARG A 25 8.00 9.31 -9.99
CA ARG A 25 7.53 9.98 -8.77
C ARG A 25 7.81 9.11 -7.53
N ILE A 26 9.05 9.18 -7.06
CA ILE A 26 9.44 9.14 -5.64
C ILE A 26 10.62 10.12 -5.55
N VAL A 27 10.39 11.32 -5.00
CA VAL A 27 11.44 12.33 -4.82
C VAL A 27 11.66 12.50 -3.33
N GLY A 28 12.91 12.33 -2.87
CA GLY A 28 13.29 12.61 -1.47
C GLY A 28 12.91 11.54 -0.42
N GLY A 29 12.38 10.39 -0.84
CA GLY A 29 12.16 9.26 0.06
C GLY A 29 13.48 8.74 0.68
N LYS A 30 13.44 8.34 1.95
CA LYS A 30 14.53 7.63 2.63
C LYS A 30 14.11 6.20 2.90
N VAL A 31 15.08 5.29 3.00
CA VAL A 31 14.82 3.92 3.46
C VAL A 31 14.12 3.99 4.82
N CYS A 32 13.01 3.27 4.93
CA CYS A 32 12.19 3.23 6.12
C CYS A 32 12.61 2.02 6.98
N THR A 33 12.97 2.27 8.23
CA THR A 33 13.20 1.22 9.23
C THR A 33 11.89 0.87 9.93
N ASN A 34 11.77 -0.37 10.41
CA ASN A 34 10.54 -0.89 11.02
C ASN A 34 10.14 -0.14 12.28
N GLU A 35 11.14 0.34 13.02
CA GLU A 35 11.01 1.04 14.30
C GLU A 35 10.10 2.29 14.25
N LYS A 36 9.88 2.87 13.06
CA LYS A 36 9.04 4.07 12.92
C LYS A 36 7.61 3.79 12.45
N HIS A 37 7.34 2.58 11.96
CA HIS A 37 6.07 2.21 11.33
C HIS A 37 5.67 0.79 11.72
N GLU A 38 5.79 0.49 13.01
CA GLU A 38 5.53 -0.82 13.59
C GLU A 38 4.07 -1.29 13.41
N PHE A 39 3.15 -0.37 13.16
CA PHE A 39 1.75 -0.66 12.85
C PHE A 39 1.50 -1.04 11.39
N ALA A 40 2.50 -0.97 10.52
CA ALA A 40 2.34 -1.24 9.10
C ALA A 40 2.04 -2.73 8.83
N VAL A 41 1.04 -2.97 7.98
CA VAL A 41 0.64 -4.31 7.57
C VAL A 41 0.65 -4.39 6.04
N ALA A 42 1.34 -5.38 5.48
CA ALA A 42 1.17 -5.75 4.08
C ALA A 42 0.01 -6.74 3.93
N LEU A 43 -0.88 -6.45 2.97
CA LEU A 43 -2.02 -7.28 2.63
C LEU A 43 -1.76 -7.95 1.28
N ALA A 44 -1.74 -9.27 1.29
CA ALA A 44 -1.35 -10.08 0.13
C ALA A 44 -2.45 -11.06 -0.30
N ASP A 45 -2.42 -11.41 -1.59
CA ASP A 45 -3.30 -12.43 -2.16
C ASP A 45 -2.85 -13.86 -1.78
N LYS A 46 -3.58 -14.87 -2.26
CA LYS A 46 -3.26 -16.29 -2.03
C LYS A 46 -1.88 -16.73 -2.56
N THR A 47 -1.25 -15.93 -3.42
CA THR A 47 0.08 -16.16 -3.99
C THR A 47 1.18 -15.37 -3.27
N PHE A 48 0.85 -14.76 -2.13
CA PHE A 48 1.73 -13.88 -1.35
C PHE A 48 2.18 -12.62 -2.09
N ILE A 49 1.48 -12.22 -3.16
CA ILE A 49 1.73 -10.94 -3.82
C ILE A 49 1.01 -9.85 -3.03
N VAL A 50 1.77 -8.88 -2.51
CA VAL A 50 1.23 -7.70 -1.81
C VAL A 50 0.40 -6.87 -2.79
N LYS A 51 -0.85 -6.59 -2.41
CA LYS A 51 -1.79 -5.77 -3.19
C LYS A 51 -2.10 -4.44 -2.53
N CYS A 52 -2.13 -4.43 -1.20
CA CYS A 52 -2.52 -3.27 -0.41
C CYS A 52 -1.69 -3.17 0.87
N GLY A 53 -1.77 -2.00 1.51
CA GLY A 53 -1.30 -1.78 2.87
C GLY A 53 -2.47 -1.69 3.86
N GLY A 54 -2.14 -1.76 5.14
CA GLY A 54 -3.06 -1.50 6.23
C GLY A 54 -2.31 -1.05 7.49
N SER A 55 -3.08 -0.70 8.51
CA SER A 55 -2.57 -0.31 9.83
C SER A 55 -3.19 -1.17 10.92
N LEU A 56 -2.37 -1.77 11.76
CA LEU A 56 -2.82 -2.60 12.87
C LEU A 56 -3.38 -1.71 13.98
N LEU A 57 -4.69 -1.76 14.20
CA LEU A 57 -5.36 -1.00 15.27
C LEU A 57 -5.36 -1.74 16.60
N GLU A 58 -5.51 -3.05 16.53
CA GLU A 58 -5.51 -3.97 17.67
C GLU A 58 -5.07 -5.36 17.20
N ALA A 59 -4.94 -6.30 18.13
CA ALA A 59 -4.44 -7.64 17.87
C ALA A 59 -5.11 -8.36 16.69
N ARG A 60 -6.40 -8.09 16.42
CA ARG A 60 -7.17 -8.75 15.35
C ARG A 60 -7.76 -7.80 14.32
N TRP A 61 -7.43 -6.52 14.39
CA TRP A 61 -8.09 -5.49 13.60
C TRP A 61 -7.07 -4.68 12.81
N VAL A 62 -7.22 -4.72 11.49
CA VAL A 62 -6.42 -3.93 10.55
C VAL A 62 -7.33 -2.93 9.86
N LEU A 63 -6.96 -1.65 9.91
CA LEU A 63 -7.59 -0.60 9.12
C LEU A 63 -6.99 -0.57 7.71
N THR A 64 -7.82 -0.46 6.69
CA THR A 64 -7.39 -0.32 5.30
C THR A 64 -8.44 0.44 4.49
N ALA A 65 -8.21 0.58 3.19
CA ALA A 65 -9.18 1.13 2.25
C ALA A 65 -10.25 0.09 1.88
N ALA A 66 -11.47 0.53 1.61
CA ALA A 66 -12.56 -0.36 1.20
C ALA A 66 -12.30 -1.00 -0.17
N HIS A 67 -11.68 -0.27 -1.10
CA HIS A 67 -11.35 -0.81 -2.41
C HIS A 67 -10.35 -1.99 -2.34
N CYS A 68 -9.52 -2.07 -1.28
CA CYS A 68 -8.63 -3.20 -1.04
C CYS A 68 -9.38 -4.49 -0.70
N CYS A 69 -10.62 -4.37 -0.22
CA CYS A 69 -11.49 -5.50 0.13
C CYS A 69 -12.34 -5.98 -1.05
N ASN A 70 -12.16 -5.39 -2.24
CA ASN A 70 -12.87 -5.79 -3.45
C ASN A 70 -12.49 -7.22 -3.87
N THR A 71 -13.45 -7.93 -4.46
CA THR A 71 -13.25 -9.28 -5.01
C THR A 71 -12.08 -9.35 -5.97
N MET A 72 -11.80 -8.30 -6.76
CA MET A 72 -10.67 -8.30 -7.70
C MET A 72 -9.28 -8.35 -7.03
N VAL A 73 -9.17 -7.89 -5.79
CA VAL A 73 -7.89 -7.83 -5.06
C VAL A 73 -7.56 -9.20 -4.43
N HIS A 74 -8.59 -9.97 -4.05
CA HIS A 74 -8.49 -11.33 -3.49
C HIS A 74 -7.50 -11.44 -2.32
N LEU A 75 -7.59 -10.54 -1.33
CA LEU A 75 -6.75 -10.60 -0.14
C LEU A 75 -6.94 -11.91 0.63
N ARG A 76 -5.83 -12.48 1.09
CA ARG A 76 -5.80 -13.73 1.87
C ARG A 76 -4.95 -13.64 3.13
N TYR A 77 -3.83 -12.93 3.06
CA TYR A 77 -2.85 -12.85 4.14
C TYR A 77 -2.63 -11.41 4.59
N ALA A 78 -2.39 -11.25 5.89
CA ALA A 78 -1.87 -10.04 6.50
C ALA A 78 -0.49 -10.35 7.10
N MET A 79 0.47 -9.46 6.85
CA MET A 79 1.87 -9.60 7.26
C MET A 79 2.30 -8.34 8.02
N ALA A 80 2.67 -8.50 9.29
CA ALA A 80 3.15 -7.42 10.16
C ALA A 80 4.61 -7.62 10.54
N GLY A 81 5.32 -6.54 10.88
CA GLY A 81 6.75 -6.58 11.20
C GLY A 81 7.65 -6.63 9.96
N ILE A 82 7.11 -6.26 8.80
CA ILE A 82 7.80 -6.24 7.50
C ILE A 82 8.90 -5.18 7.47
N SER A 83 10.07 -5.53 6.92
CA SER A 83 11.18 -4.58 6.63
C SER A 83 11.31 -4.30 5.15
N THR A 84 11.72 -3.08 4.83
CA THR A 84 12.15 -2.74 3.46
C THR A 84 13.50 -3.36 3.12
N ASN A 85 14.22 -3.91 4.11
CA ASN A 85 15.46 -4.64 3.93
C ASN A 85 15.22 -6.16 3.99
N PRO A 86 15.29 -6.88 2.85
CA PRO A 86 15.06 -8.32 2.80
C PRO A 86 16.08 -9.12 3.62
N VAL A 87 17.27 -8.56 3.88
CA VAL A 87 18.28 -9.20 4.73
C VAL A 87 17.83 -9.23 6.19
N GLU A 88 17.20 -8.16 6.68
CA GLU A 88 16.67 -8.12 8.06
C GLU A 88 15.50 -9.09 8.23
N GLU A 89 14.60 -9.18 7.24
CA GLU A 89 13.48 -10.13 7.25
C GLU A 89 13.97 -11.57 7.38
N TYR A 90 15.01 -11.93 6.62
CA TYR A 90 15.58 -13.28 6.64
C TYR A 90 16.32 -13.60 7.96
N ILE A 91 16.99 -12.62 8.56
CA ILE A 91 17.79 -12.83 9.77
C ILE A 91 16.92 -12.86 11.03
N SER A 92 15.82 -12.11 11.07
CA SER A 92 15.09 -11.86 12.32
C SER A 92 13.86 -12.73 12.55
N ASN A 93 13.34 -13.46 11.55
CA ASN A 93 12.01 -14.10 11.62
C ASN A 93 10.92 -13.15 12.15
N SER A 94 11.07 -11.84 11.94
CA SER A 94 10.25 -10.80 12.59
C SER A 94 8.87 -10.64 11.98
N VAL A 95 8.63 -11.24 10.81
CA VAL A 95 7.36 -11.14 10.09
C VAL A 95 6.35 -12.12 10.66
N THR A 96 5.26 -11.56 11.17
CA THR A 96 4.09 -12.35 11.59
C THR A 96 3.10 -12.40 10.43
N VAL A 97 2.78 -13.61 9.97
CA VAL A 97 1.79 -13.86 8.91
C VAL A 97 0.54 -14.48 9.50
N THR A 98 -0.63 -13.95 9.15
CA THR A 98 -1.93 -14.49 9.55
C THR A 98 -2.92 -14.41 8.39
N THR A 99 -3.93 -15.27 8.40
CA THR A 99 -5.01 -15.28 7.41
C THR A 99 -6.09 -14.25 7.77
N ILE A 100 -6.75 -13.75 6.73
CA ILE A 100 -7.89 -12.85 6.87
C ILE A 100 -9.16 -13.69 7.09
N GLU A 101 -9.88 -13.40 8.18
CA GLU A 101 -11.19 -13.98 8.50
C GLU A 101 -12.30 -13.27 7.72
N ALA A 102 -12.30 -11.94 7.75
CA ALA A 102 -13.33 -11.13 7.13
C ALA A 102 -12.81 -9.75 6.72
N CYS A 103 -13.39 -9.22 5.65
CA CYS A 103 -13.28 -7.83 5.25
C CYS A 103 -14.62 -7.14 5.47
N ILE A 104 -14.62 -6.02 6.17
CA ILE A 104 -15.81 -5.26 6.57
C ILE A 104 -15.66 -3.85 6.00
N THR A 105 -16.28 -3.59 4.86
CA THR A 105 -16.28 -2.27 4.22
C THR A 105 -17.27 -1.34 4.90
N HIS A 106 -17.00 -0.03 4.83
CA HIS A 106 -17.99 0.97 5.23
C HIS A 106 -19.33 0.74 4.49
N PRO A 107 -20.49 0.80 5.18
CA PRO A 107 -21.78 0.51 4.56
C PRO A 107 -22.12 1.45 3.40
N ASP A 108 -21.63 2.70 3.47
CA ASP A 108 -21.86 3.71 2.43
C ASP A 108 -20.70 3.84 1.42
N PHE A 109 -19.80 2.85 1.33
CA PHE A 109 -18.72 2.85 0.34
C PHE A 109 -19.29 2.89 -1.09
N GLN A 110 -18.83 3.85 -1.90
CA GLN A 110 -19.18 3.97 -3.31
C GLN A 110 -17.94 3.69 -4.16
N GLN A 111 -17.94 2.59 -4.91
CA GLN A 111 -16.75 2.13 -5.62
C GLN A 111 -16.33 3.02 -6.80
N ASP A 112 -17.30 3.62 -7.50
CA ASP A 112 -17.03 4.42 -8.70
C ASP A 112 -16.31 5.73 -8.35
N ASP A 113 -16.69 6.35 -7.23
CA ASP A 113 -16.17 7.64 -6.77
C ASP A 113 -15.18 7.53 -5.60
N LEU A 114 -14.93 6.30 -5.10
CA LEU A 114 -14.16 6.01 -3.88
C LEU A 114 -14.62 6.81 -2.64
N LEU A 115 -15.92 7.10 -2.55
CA LEU A 115 -16.49 7.74 -1.37
C LEU A 115 -16.58 6.75 -0.22
N ASN A 116 -16.24 7.19 0.99
CA ASN A 116 -16.17 6.36 2.20
C ASN A 116 -15.25 5.13 2.01
N ASP A 117 -14.09 5.32 1.37
CA ASP A 117 -13.09 4.29 1.10
C ASP A 117 -12.32 3.86 2.35
N ILE A 118 -13.03 3.24 3.29
CA ILE A 118 -12.51 2.76 4.57
C ILE A 118 -13.10 1.38 4.90
N ALA A 119 -12.25 0.49 5.40
CA ALA A 119 -12.64 -0.85 5.80
C ALA A 119 -11.83 -1.37 6.99
N LEU A 120 -12.44 -2.30 7.72
CA LEU A 120 -11.79 -3.09 8.75
C LEU A 120 -11.59 -4.52 8.25
N ILE A 121 -10.38 -5.03 8.42
CA ILE A 121 -10.06 -6.43 8.24
C ILE A 121 -9.99 -7.10 9.61
N ARG A 122 -10.71 -8.21 9.77
CA ARG A 122 -10.61 -9.09 10.92
C ARG A 122 -9.64 -10.22 10.61
N LEU A 123 -8.65 -10.40 11.48
CA LEU A 123 -7.64 -11.45 11.36
C LEU A 123 -8.12 -12.75 12.02
N GLU A 124 -7.82 -13.90 11.41
CA GLU A 124 -8.18 -15.22 11.95
C GLU A 124 -7.47 -15.50 13.27
N ARG A 125 -6.19 -15.10 13.37
CA ARG A 125 -5.39 -15.17 14.61
C ARG A 125 -4.88 -13.80 15.03
N PRO A 126 -4.79 -13.53 16.35
CA PRO A 126 -4.24 -12.28 16.86
C PRO A 126 -2.75 -12.16 16.55
N ILE A 127 -2.33 -10.98 16.13
CA ILE A 127 -0.94 -10.54 16.08
C ILE A 127 -0.64 -9.88 17.43
N LYS A 128 0.47 -10.26 18.07
CA LYS A 128 0.93 -9.67 19.33
C LYS A 128 1.95 -8.58 19.05
N GLU A 129 2.01 -7.59 19.91
CA GLU A 129 3.07 -6.58 19.87
C GLU A 129 4.45 -7.23 20.10
N THR A 130 5.45 -6.69 19.42
CA THR A 130 6.86 -7.07 19.50
C THR A 130 7.72 -5.81 19.46
N ALA A 131 9.04 -5.96 19.43
CA ALA A 131 9.93 -4.82 19.22
C ALA A 131 9.80 -4.17 17.82
N THR A 132 9.05 -4.76 16.90
CA THR A 132 8.87 -4.27 15.53
C THR A 132 7.40 -4.22 15.10
N ILE A 133 6.47 -4.52 16.02
CA ILE A 133 5.03 -4.54 15.78
C ILE A 133 4.33 -3.86 16.95
N SER A 134 3.55 -2.82 16.67
CA SER A 134 2.73 -2.13 17.66
C SER A 134 1.41 -1.66 17.05
N TYR A 135 0.45 -1.31 17.91
CA TYR A 135 -0.85 -0.81 17.46
C TYR A 135 -0.85 0.71 17.28
N VAL A 136 -1.50 1.19 16.22
CA VAL A 136 -1.73 2.63 16.03
C VAL A 136 -3.00 3.08 16.73
N GLN A 137 -2.95 4.27 17.33
CA GLN A 137 -4.12 4.91 17.94
C GLN A 137 -4.86 5.78 16.92
N LEU A 138 -6.19 5.68 16.92
CA LEU A 138 -7.03 6.57 16.14
C LEU A 138 -7.08 7.98 16.79
N PRO A 139 -7.16 9.05 15.99
CA PRO A 139 -7.38 10.39 16.52
C PRO A 139 -8.66 10.46 17.36
N THR A 140 -8.57 10.94 18.59
CA THR A 140 -9.71 11.11 19.51
C THR A 140 -10.30 12.52 19.47
N THR A 141 -9.55 13.47 18.92
CA THR A 141 -9.99 14.85 18.71
C THR A 141 -10.31 15.08 17.25
N LYS A 142 -11.22 16.01 16.96
CA LYS A 142 -11.37 16.53 15.60
C LYS A 142 -10.00 17.02 15.14
N LEU A 143 -9.56 16.52 13.99
CA LEU A 143 -8.38 17.05 13.33
C LEU A 143 -8.68 18.52 13.01
N ASN A 144 -7.83 19.44 13.45
CA ASN A 144 -7.96 20.84 13.03
C ASN A 144 -7.86 20.91 11.51
N ASP A 145 -8.62 21.83 10.89
CA ASP A 145 -8.69 22.02 9.43
C ASP A 145 -7.33 22.35 8.76
N ASP A 146 -6.27 22.55 9.56
CA ASP A 146 -4.89 22.73 9.12
C ASP A 146 -4.26 21.49 8.48
N ILE A 147 -4.91 20.31 8.52
CA ILE A 147 -4.35 19.08 7.91
C ILE A 147 -4.19 19.19 6.39
N HIS A 148 -4.96 20.07 5.73
CA HIS A 148 -4.81 20.34 4.30
C HIS A 148 -3.47 21.01 3.94
N LYS A 149 -2.75 21.59 4.90
CA LYS A 149 -1.43 22.21 4.65
C LYS A 149 -0.32 21.20 4.38
N TRP A 150 -0.51 19.93 4.74
CA TRP A 150 0.47 18.86 4.50
C TRP A 150 0.45 18.34 3.05
N CYS A 151 -0.65 18.53 2.32
CA CYS A 151 -0.78 18.09 0.93
C CYS A 151 -0.34 19.15 -0.11
N THR A 152 0.05 20.35 0.32
CA THR A 152 0.35 21.49 -0.57
C THR A 152 1.79 22.01 -0.46
N GLN A 153 2.73 21.23 0.09
CA GLN A 153 4.17 21.54 0.02
C GLN A 153 4.88 20.62 -0.97
#